data_AF-A0A8S2QA42-F1
#
_entry.id   AF-A0A8S2QA42-F1
#
_cell.length_a   1.000
_cell.length_b   1.000
_cell.length_c   1.000
_cell.angle_alpha   90.00
_cell.angle_beta   90.00
_cell.angle_gamma   90.00
#
_symmetry.space_group_name_H-M   'P 1'
#
loop_
_entity.id
_entity.type
_entity.pdbx_description
1 polymer ?
#
loop_
_entity_poly.entity_id
_entity_poly.type
_entity_poly.pdbx_seq_one_letter_code
_entity_poly.pdbx_strand_id
1 'polypeptide(L)'
;MDSNAYTHSNGTSLVATNSDGGMGDELKYGILKICLFSTFFALGLVGNSLVLVGIGLNKGMQTPTNLLIFNLALADVLFIIFCIPTTLFSFFGRWPFEDFGCKLAQFINHLSAFMSIYLLVFMSIDRYLAVVHAIDSMASYRTTKNTTVSIMALWFIGICLSMIIGSLFTVIKLGDDNPPTSMYCLLRYFKGDSHNTSITQNTSHLEVTNHSKSSSLLNNTDHLVMDSPTQI
;
A
#
# COMPACT_ATOMS: atom_id res chain seq x y z
N MET A 1 21.51 -38.66 -43.52
CA MET A 1 20.22 -38.40 -42.85
C MET A 1 20.48 -37.23 -41.96
N ASP A 2 20.12 -36.08 -42.51
CA ASP A 2 20.81 -34.83 -42.30
C ASP A 2 20.12 -34.05 -41.18
N SER A 3 20.90 -33.41 -40.31
CA SER A 3 20.39 -32.37 -39.42
C SER A 3 21.24 -31.14 -39.67
N ASN A 4 20.69 -30.25 -40.50
CA ASN A 4 21.33 -29.03 -40.93
C ASN A 4 21.49 -28.07 -39.76
N ALA A 5 22.73 -27.66 -39.54
CA ALA A 5 23.09 -26.46 -38.82
C ALA A 5 22.62 -25.22 -39.61
N TYR A 6 21.89 -24.33 -38.96
CA TYR A 6 21.73 -22.95 -39.41
C TYR A 6 22.57 -22.05 -38.51
N THR A 7 23.78 -21.78 -38.97
CA THR A 7 24.62 -20.68 -38.50
C THR A 7 24.09 -19.39 -39.12
N HIS A 8 23.61 -18.46 -38.29
CA HIS A 8 23.54 -17.05 -38.67
C HIS A 8 24.50 -16.28 -37.77
N SER A 9 25.63 -15.89 -38.35
CA SER A 9 26.62 -15.01 -37.77
C SER A 9 26.05 -13.60 -37.65
N ASN A 10 25.76 -13.18 -36.42
CA ASN A 10 25.94 -11.79 -35.99
C ASN A 10 26.55 -11.87 -34.58
N GLY A 11 27.74 -11.31 -34.43
CA GLY A 11 28.55 -11.47 -33.24
C GLY A 11 27.88 -10.91 -31.99
N THR A 12 27.44 -11.82 -31.12
CA THR A 12 27.44 -11.63 -29.67
C THR A 12 27.82 -12.97 -29.08
N SER A 13 29.04 -13.05 -28.55
CA SER A 13 29.40 -14.14 -27.65
C SER A 13 28.37 -14.17 -26.54
N LEU A 14 27.55 -15.21 -26.49
CA LEU A 14 26.74 -15.49 -25.31
C LEU A 14 27.73 -15.86 -24.21
N VAL A 15 28.17 -14.84 -23.47
CA VAL A 15 28.79 -15.06 -22.16
C VAL A 15 27.72 -15.76 -21.35
N ALA A 16 27.88 -17.07 -21.16
CA ALA A 16 27.21 -17.76 -20.09
C ALA A 16 27.75 -17.15 -18.80
N THR A 17 27.09 -16.09 -18.30
CA THR A 17 27.28 -15.65 -16.93
C THR A 17 26.78 -16.79 -16.08
N ASN A 18 27.70 -17.52 -15.46
CA ASN A 18 27.41 -18.39 -14.34
C ASN A 18 26.74 -17.54 -13.26
N SER A 19 25.41 -17.52 -13.24
CA SER A 19 24.60 -16.95 -12.16
C SER A 19 24.57 -17.92 -10.98
N ASP A 20 25.73 -18.31 -10.47
CA ASP A 20 25.85 -19.02 -9.18
C ASP A 20 25.66 -18.08 -7.96
N GLY A 21 25.41 -16.79 -8.23
CA GLY A 21 25.07 -15.79 -7.21
C GLY A 21 23.58 -15.57 -6.94
N GLY A 22 22.68 -16.10 -7.80
CA GLY A 22 21.28 -15.65 -7.91
C GLY A 22 20.20 -16.47 -7.20
N MET A 23 20.56 -17.56 -6.51
CA MET A 23 19.59 -18.37 -5.76
C MET A 23 19.62 -18.08 -4.25
N GLY A 24 20.80 -17.69 -3.74
CA GLY A 24 21.00 -17.42 -2.31
C GLY A 24 20.56 -16.02 -1.91
N ASP A 25 20.63 -15.06 -2.82
CA ASP A 25 20.16 -13.68 -2.65
C ASP A 25 18.63 -13.61 -2.65
N GLU A 26 17.94 -14.22 -3.63
CA GLU A 26 16.47 -14.29 -3.68
C GLU A 26 15.86 -14.92 -2.41
N LEU A 27 16.46 -16.00 -1.93
CA LEU A 27 16.06 -16.63 -0.67
C LEU A 27 16.34 -15.73 0.55
N LYS A 28 17.49 -15.05 0.58
CA LYS A 28 17.82 -14.10 1.65
C LYS A 28 16.85 -12.93 1.67
N TYR A 29 16.48 -12.38 0.52
CA TYR A 29 15.52 -11.29 0.41
C TYR A 29 14.13 -11.73 0.91
N GLY A 30 13.67 -12.93 0.52
CA GLY A 30 12.41 -13.49 1.01
C GLY A 30 12.39 -13.68 2.53
N ILE A 31 13.44 -14.30 3.10
CA ILE A 31 13.56 -14.52 4.55
C ILE A 31 13.61 -13.18 5.29
N LEU A 32 14.45 -12.24 4.83
CA LEU A 32 14.57 -10.92 5.44
C LEU A 32 13.21 -10.20 5.47
N LYS A 33 12.49 -10.20 4.35
CA LYS A 33 11.18 -9.58 4.23
C LYS A 33 10.16 -10.19 5.21
N ILE A 34 10.10 -11.52 5.29
CA ILE A 34 9.21 -12.23 6.24
C ILE A 34 9.55 -11.87 7.69
N CYS A 35 10.84 -11.87 8.05
CA CYS A 35 11.29 -11.49 9.39
C CYS A 35 10.90 -10.04 9.74
N LEU A 36 11.06 -9.10 8.81
CA LEU A 36 10.70 -7.69 9.00
C LEU A 36 9.19 -7.50 9.19
N PHE A 37 8.38 -8.04 8.28
CA PHE A 37 6.91 -7.94 8.38
C PHE A 37 6.37 -8.62 9.64
N SER A 38 6.93 -9.78 10.03
CA SER A 38 6.57 -10.46 11.27
C SER A 38 6.90 -9.61 12.50
N THR A 39 8.07 -8.94 12.50
CA THR A 39 8.49 -8.05 13.59
C THR A 39 7.58 -6.83 13.68
N PHE A 40 7.26 -6.18 12.56
CA PHE A 40 6.32 -5.06 12.54
C PHE A 40 4.92 -5.47 12.98
N PHE A 41 4.46 -6.65 12.58
CA PHE A 41 3.19 -7.19 13.03
C PHE A 41 3.17 -7.38 14.54
N ALA A 42 4.17 -8.07 15.11
CA ALA A 42 4.23 -8.34 16.54
C ALA A 42 4.38 -7.06 17.37
N LEU A 43 5.37 -6.22 17.06
CA LEU A 43 5.63 -4.99 17.81
C LEU A 43 4.50 -3.99 17.65
N GLY A 44 4.00 -3.80 16.43
CA GLY A 44 2.93 -2.87 16.15
C GLY A 44 1.61 -3.29 16.80
N LEU A 45 1.28 -4.60 16.76
CA LEU A 45 0.05 -5.08 17.40
C LEU A 45 0.13 -4.95 18.92
N VAL A 46 1.23 -5.39 19.55
CA VAL A 46 1.40 -5.32 21.01
C VAL A 46 1.44 -3.86 21.47
N GLY A 47 2.28 -3.03 20.83
CA GLY A 47 2.48 -1.63 21.20
C GLY A 47 1.21 -0.80 21.04
N ASN A 48 0.60 -0.81 19.85
CA ASN A 48 -0.58 0.01 19.59
C ASN A 48 -1.81 -0.50 20.34
N SER A 49 -1.98 -1.82 20.52
CA SER A 49 -3.09 -2.34 21.33
C SER A 49 -2.95 -1.96 22.80
N LEU A 50 -1.74 -1.95 23.35
CA LEU A 50 -1.51 -1.51 24.73
C LEU A 50 -1.92 -0.05 24.92
N VAL A 51 -1.57 0.82 23.97
CA VAL A 51 -1.99 2.22 23.96
C VAL A 51 -3.52 2.35 23.85
N LEU A 52 -4.13 1.59 22.94
CA LEU A 52 -5.58 1.58 22.71
C LEU A 52 -6.33 1.16 23.99
N VAL A 53 -5.92 0.07 24.62
CA VAL A 53 -6.52 -0.44 25.87
C VAL A 53 -6.25 0.52 27.03
N GLY A 54 -5.01 1.01 27.16
CA GLY A 54 -4.60 1.90 28.24
C GLY A 54 -5.39 3.20 28.27
N ILE A 55 -5.57 3.86 27.14
CA ILE A 55 -6.33 5.12 27.04
C ILE A 55 -7.85 4.85 27.00
N GLY A 56 -8.28 3.78 26.32
CA GLY A 56 -9.69 3.43 26.19
C GLY A 56 -10.38 3.07 27.51
N LEU A 57 -9.71 2.31 28.37
CA LEU A 57 -10.27 1.89 29.66
C LEU A 57 -10.24 3.02 30.72
N ASN A 58 -9.26 3.92 30.64
CA ASN A 58 -9.07 4.97 31.64
C ASN A 58 -9.70 6.29 31.19
N LYS A 59 -10.98 6.50 31.53
CA LYS A 59 -11.69 7.77 31.26
C LYS A 59 -10.95 9.00 31.80
N GLY A 60 -10.23 8.87 32.92
CA GLY A 60 -9.42 9.94 33.50
C GLY A 60 -8.22 10.36 32.65
N MET A 61 -7.78 9.53 31.69
CA MET A 61 -6.70 9.84 30.77
C MET A 61 -7.20 10.39 29.42
N GLN A 62 -8.51 10.64 29.23
CA GLN A 62 -9.06 11.13 27.96
C GLN A 62 -8.90 12.65 27.78
N THR A 63 -7.64 13.08 27.78
CA THR A 63 -7.26 14.44 27.40
C THR A 63 -7.23 14.55 25.87
N PRO A 64 -7.37 15.77 25.30
CA PRO A 64 -7.31 15.98 23.84
C PRO A 64 -6.05 15.41 23.18
N THR A 65 -4.91 15.50 23.86
CA THR A 65 -3.63 14.93 23.39
C THR A 65 -3.68 13.40 23.40
N ASN A 66 -4.22 12.79 24.45
CA ASN A 66 -4.32 11.34 24.56
C ASN A 66 -5.37 10.76 23.58
N LEU A 67 -6.40 11.52 23.22
CA LEU A 67 -7.32 11.14 22.15
C LEU A 67 -6.63 11.08 20.79
N LEU A 68 -5.67 11.97 20.51
CA LEU A 68 -4.91 11.88 19.27
C LEU A 68 -4.02 10.63 19.24
N ILE A 69 -3.34 10.34 20.35
CA ILE A 69 -2.51 9.14 20.49
C ILE A 69 -3.37 7.88 20.32
N PHE A 70 -4.57 7.85 20.93
CA PHE A 70 -5.53 6.76 20.75
C PHE A 70 -5.96 6.63 19.28
N ASN A 71 -6.19 7.74 18.58
CA ASN A 71 -6.58 7.74 17.18
C ASN A 71 -5.51 7.13 16.26
N LEU A 72 -4.25 7.51 16.49
CA LEU A 72 -3.11 6.96 15.76
C LEU A 72 -2.99 5.45 16.01
N ALA A 73 -3.05 5.02 17.27
CA ALA A 73 -3.02 3.61 17.63
C ALA A 73 -4.15 2.81 16.99
N LEU A 74 -5.37 3.36 16.91
CA LEU A 74 -6.50 2.71 16.23
C LEU A 74 -6.25 2.54 14.73
N ALA A 75 -5.75 3.59 14.06
CA ALA A 75 -5.42 3.53 12.63
C ALA A 75 -4.30 2.51 12.36
N ASP A 76 -3.26 2.48 13.18
CA ASP A 76 -2.14 1.55 13.05
C ASP A 76 -2.57 0.10 13.28
N VAL A 77 -3.40 -0.19 14.29
CA VAL A 77 -3.93 -1.54 14.52
C VAL A 77 -4.75 -2.02 13.31
N LEU A 78 -5.61 -1.16 12.76
CA LEU A 78 -6.37 -1.49 11.55
C LEU A 78 -5.44 -1.75 10.37
N PHE A 79 -4.44 -0.90 10.14
CA PHE A 79 -3.45 -1.13 9.09
C PHE A 79 -2.70 -2.46 9.27
N ILE A 80 -2.22 -2.75 10.48
CA ILE A 80 -1.44 -3.96 10.77
C ILE A 80 -2.27 -5.23 10.58
N ILE A 81 -3.51 -5.26 11.09
CA ILE A 81 -4.36 -6.46 11.03
C ILE A 81 -4.75 -6.82 9.59
N PHE A 82 -4.98 -5.82 8.73
CA PHE A 82 -5.49 -6.07 7.39
C PHE A 82 -4.41 -6.02 6.30
N CYS A 83 -3.47 -5.07 6.37
CA CYS A 83 -2.48 -4.86 5.32
C CYS A 83 -1.33 -5.88 5.38
N ILE A 84 -0.81 -6.17 6.56
CA ILE A 84 0.37 -7.04 6.72
C ILE A 84 0.05 -8.49 6.29
N PRO A 85 -1.05 -9.12 6.72
CA PRO A 85 -1.40 -10.47 6.26
C PRO A 85 -1.64 -10.50 4.75
N THR A 86 -2.33 -9.50 4.20
CA THR A 86 -2.61 -9.44 2.76
C THR A 86 -1.32 -9.34 1.93
N THR A 87 -0.35 -8.54 2.40
CA THR A 87 0.97 -8.40 1.77
C THR A 87 1.77 -9.71 1.85
N LEU A 88 1.76 -10.38 3.00
CA LEU A 88 2.41 -11.68 3.18
C LEU A 88 1.81 -12.76 2.27
N PHE A 89 0.48 -12.80 2.15
CA PHE A 89 -0.17 -13.73 1.22
C PHE A 89 0.18 -13.46 -0.24
N SER A 90 0.23 -12.18 -0.64
CA SER A 90 0.62 -11.80 -2.00
C SER A 90 2.06 -12.21 -2.35
N PHE A 91 2.93 -12.39 -1.35
CA PHE A 91 4.32 -12.84 -1.57
C PHE A 91 4.42 -14.29 -2.05
N PHE A 92 3.45 -15.14 -1.73
CA PHE A 92 3.40 -16.53 -2.21
C PHE A 92 2.99 -16.65 -3.71
N GLY A 93 3.12 -15.57 -4.48
CA GLY A 93 2.97 -15.56 -5.93
C GLY A 93 1.53 -15.53 -6.44
N ARG A 94 0.53 -15.45 -5.55
CA ARG A 94 -0.88 -15.37 -5.92
C ARG A 94 -1.63 -14.41 -5.01
N TRP A 95 -2.45 -13.54 -5.60
CA TRP A 95 -3.43 -12.77 -4.85
C TRP A 95 -4.57 -13.70 -4.42
N PRO A 96 -4.74 -14.04 -3.13
CA PRO A 96 -5.74 -15.03 -2.73
C PRO A 96 -7.15 -14.43 -2.63
N PHE A 97 -7.26 -13.11 -2.42
CA PHE A 97 -8.50 -12.45 -2.04
C PHE A 97 -9.19 -11.77 -3.23
N GLU A 98 -9.41 -12.47 -4.35
CA GLU A 98 -10.13 -12.01 -5.56
C GLU A 98 -10.15 -10.46 -5.78
N ASP A 99 -11.23 -9.86 -6.27
CA ASP A 99 -11.32 -8.41 -6.46
C ASP A 99 -11.55 -7.66 -5.13
N PHE A 100 -12.19 -8.31 -4.15
CA PHE A 100 -12.55 -7.71 -2.86
C PHE A 100 -11.33 -7.36 -2.02
N GLY A 101 -10.38 -8.28 -1.86
CA GLY A 101 -9.19 -8.04 -1.05
C GLY A 101 -8.30 -6.98 -1.65
N CYS A 102 -8.19 -6.90 -2.99
CA CYS A 102 -7.39 -5.86 -3.64
C CYS A 102 -7.92 -4.47 -3.29
N LYS A 103 -9.23 -4.28 -3.39
CA LYS A 103 -9.89 -3.03 -3.00
C LYS A 103 -9.76 -2.76 -1.50
N LEU A 104 -9.91 -3.79 -0.66
CA LEU A 104 -9.81 -3.66 0.79
C LEU A 104 -8.40 -3.27 1.23
N ALA A 105 -7.37 -3.92 0.68
CA ALA A 105 -5.97 -3.60 0.96
C ALA A 105 -5.65 -2.16 0.57
N GLN A 106 -6.07 -1.75 -0.63
CA GLN A 106 -5.85 -0.38 -1.08
C GLN A 106 -6.66 0.64 -0.27
N PHE A 107 -7.91 0.32 0.07
CA PHE A 107 -8.73 1.14 0.96
C PHE A 107 -8.02 1.41 2.29
N ILE A 108 -7.52 0.36 2.96
CA ILE A 108 -6.90 0.48 4.28
C ILE A 108 -5.55 1.21 4.21
N ASN A 109 -4.75 0.93 3.17
CA ASN A 109 -3.48 1.61 2.96
C ASN A 109 -3.67 3.14 2.83
N HIS A 110 -4.59 3.56 1.96
CA HIS A 110 -4.89 4.99 1.77
C HIS A 110 -5.57 5.60 3.00
N LEU A 111 -6.44 4.84 3.68
CA LEU A 111 -7.11 5.31 4.90
C LEU A 111 -6.10 5.61 6.00
N SER A 112 -5.12 4.72 6.21
CA SER A 112 -4.06 4.91 7.20
C SER A 112 -3.22 6.16 6.87
N ALA A 113 -2.84 6.34 5.60
CA ALA A 113 -2.10 7.51 5.15
C ALA A 113 -2.89 8.82 5.40
N PHE A 114 -4.17 8.85 5.04
CA PHE A 114 -5.02 10.01 5.29
C PHE A 114 -5.20 10.31 6.77
N MET A 115 -5.41 9.29 7.61
CA MET A 115 -5.51 9.50 9.05
C MET A 115 -4.24 10.13 9.61
N SER A 116 -3.05 9.65 9.23
CA SER A 116 -1.79 10.23 9.68
C SER A 116 -1.65 11.70 9.28
N ILE A 117 -1.96 12.04 8.01
CA ILE A 117 -1.91 13.43 7.53
C ILE A 117 -2.91 14.30 8.28
N TYR A 118 -4.16 13.85 8.42
CA TYR A 118 -5.21 14.60 9.12
C TYR A 118 -4.89 14.83 10.59
N LEU A 119 -4.27 13.86 11.26
CA LEU A 119 -3.82 14.02 12.64
C LEU A 119 -2.69 15.04 12.77
N LEU A 120 -1.72 15.03 11.84
CA LEU A 120 -0.64 16.03 11.82
C LEU A 120 -1.18 17.44 11.60
N VAL A 121 -2.12 17.59 10.66
CA VAL A 121 -2.80 18.86 10.40
C VAL A 121 -3.58 19.31 11.63
N PHE A 122 -4.35 18.41 12.25
CA PHE A 122 -5.11 18.72 13.46
C PHE A 122 -4.19 19.14 14.62
N MET A 123 -3.09 18.43 14.86
CA MET A 123 -2.09 18.82 15.86
C MET A 123 -1.47 20.18 15.58
N SER A 124 -1.16 20.47 14.31
CA SER A 124 -0.61 21.76 13.90
C SER A 124 -1.60 22.90 14.17
N ILE A 125 -2.88 22.67 13.89
CA ILE A 125 -3.96 23.62 14.20
C ILE A 125 -4.11 23.80 15.72
N ASP A 126 -4.11 22.73 16.51
CA ASP A 126 -4.15 22.81 18.00
C ASP A 126 -3.00 23.67 18.52
N ARG A 127 -1.77 23.45 18.02
CA ARG A 127 -0.59 24.25 18.41
C ARG A 127 -0.70 25.71 17.96
N TYR A 128 -1.18 25.96 16.75
CA TYR A 128 -1.38 27.31 16.24
C TYR A 128 -2.39 28.09 17.10
N LEU A 129 -3.53 27.48 17.39
CA LEU A 129 -4.57 28.07 18.24
C LEU A 129 -4.09 28.30 19.67
N ALA A 130 -3.25 27.40 20.21
CA ALA A 130 -2.63 27.57 21.52
C ALA A 130 -1.79 28.84 21.65
N VAL A 131 -1.01 29.14 20.60
CA VAL A 131 -0.09 30.28 20.60
C VAL A 131 -0.82 31.59 20.32
N VAL A 132 -1.75 31.59 19.36
CA VAL A 132 -2.40 32.82 18.89
C VAL A 132 -3.60 33.21 19.75
N HIS A 133 -4.35 32.23 20.29
CA HIS A 133 -5.61 32.47 21.03
C HIS A 133 -5.52 31.96 22.47
N ALA A 134 -4.53 32.44 23.22
CA ALA A 134 -4.02 31.81 24.43
C ALA A 134 -4.96 31.70 25.66
N ILE A 135 -6.16 32.29 25.71
CA ILE A 135 -6.87 32.38 27.03
C ILE A 135 -8.41 32.20 27.04
N ASP A 136 -9.19 32.67 26.04
CA ASP A 136 -10.67 32.54 26.11
C ASP A 136 -11.30 31.57 25.10
N SER A 137 -10.77 31.46 23.87
CA SER A 137 -11.29 30.48 22.89
C SER A 137 -10.72 29.07 23.10
N MET A 138 -9.51 28.98 23.63
CA MET A 138 -8.77 27.74 23.87
C MET A 138 -9.52 26.81 24.84
N ALA A 139 -10.13 27.34 25.90
CA ALA A 139 -10.91 26.55 26.86
C ALA A 139 -12.24 26.03 26.29
N SER A 140 -12.87 26.77 25.38
CA SER A 140 -14.15 26.39 24.76
C SER A 140 -13.96 25.39 23.61
N TYR A 141 -12.98 25.63 22.73
CA TYR A 141 -12.67 24.78 21.57
C TYR A 141 -11.99 23.45 21.95
N ARG A 142 -11.09 23.45 22.96
CA ARG A 142 -10.29 22.28 23.38
C ARG A 142 -11.04 21.37 24.35
N THR A 143 -12.36 21.28 24.19
CA THR A 143 -13.17 20.31 24.94
C THR A 143 -13.00 18.93 24.33
N THR A 144 -12.84 17.89 25.15
CA THR A 144 -12.75 16.47 24.71
C THR A 144 -13.83 16.11 23.70
N LYS A 145 -15.06 16.60 23.89
CA LYS A 145 -16.18 16.42 22.95
C LYS A 145 -15.92 17.01 21.55
N ASN A 146 -15.43 18.24 21.47
CA ASN A 146 -15.18 18.90 20.19
C ASN A 146 -14.00 18.25 19.46
N THR A 147 -12.97 17.84 20.19
CA THR A 147 -11.85 17.04 19.65
C THR A 147 -12.35 15.69 19.11
N THR A 148 -13.21 14.97 19.85
CA THR A 148 -13.80 13.72 19.39
C THR A 148 -14.65 13.92 18.14
N VAL A 149 -15.53 14.92 18.11
CA VAL A 149 -16.34 15.24 16.91
C VAL A 149 -15.45 15.56 15.71
N SER A 150 -14.40 16.36 15.91
CA SER A 150 -13.44 16.69 14.85
C SER A 150 -12.74 15.42 14.31
N ILE A 151 -12.27 14.55 15.20
CA ILE A 151 -11.64 13.28 14.83
C ILE A 151 -12.63 12.40 14.04
N MET A 152 -13.87 12.26 14.51
CA MET A 152 -14.90 11.48 13.81
C MET A 152 -15.21 12.04 12.41
N ALA A 153 -15.22 13.36 12.25
CA ALA A 153 -15.38 14.00 10.95
C ALA A 153 -14.19 13.68 10.02
N LEU A 154 -12.96 13.73 10.51
CA LEU A 154 -11.76 13.35 9.75
C LEU A 154 -11.80 11.86 9.36
N TRP A 155 -12.28 10.99 10.23
CA TRP A 155 -12.54 9.58 9.90
C TRP A 155 -13.50 9.43 8.74
N PHE A 156 -14.63 10.11 8.80
CA PHE A 156 -15.63 10.04 7.75
C PHE A 156 -15.07 10.51 6.40
N ILE A 157 -14.38 11.66 6.38
CA ILE A 157 -13.75 12.19 5.17
C ILE A 157 -12.71 11.21 4.63
N GLY A 158 -11.83 10.68 5.48
CA GLY A 158 -10.81 9.71 5.08
C GLY A 158 -11.41 8.42 4.52
N ILE A 159 -12.46 7.89 5.14
CA ILE A 159 -13.19 6.71 4.64
C ILE A 159 -13.80 6.99 3.28
N CYS A 160 -14.46 8.14 3.09
CA CYS A 160 -15.05 8.50 1.80
C CYS A 160 -14.00 8.57 0.69
N LEU A 161 -12.88 9.27 0.94
CA LEU A 161 -11.79 9.39 -0.03
C LEU A 161 -11.12 8.04 -0.32
N SER A 162 -10.83 7.26 0.72
CA SER A 162 -10.24 5.93 0.56
C SER A 162 -11.17 4.97 -0.16
N MET A 163 -12.49 5.06 0.03
CA MET A 163 -13.45 4.23 -0.70
C MET A 163 -13.45 4.58 -2.19
N ILE A 164 -13.42 5.87 -2.53
CA ILE A 164 -13.32 6.32 -3.92
C ILE A 164 -12.03 5.77 -4.54
N ILE A 165 -10.89 5.94 -3.88
CA ILE A 165 -9.59 5.47 -4.39
C ILE A 165 -9.58 3.94 -4.50
N GLY A 166 -10.00 3.21 -3.47
CA GLY A 166 -10.09 1.76 -3.49
C GLY A 166 -10.98 1.24 -4.62
N SER A 167 -12.06 1.95 -4.94
CA SER A 167 -12.93 1.61 -6.07
C SER A 167 -12.26 1.77 -7.44
N LEU A 168 -11.20 2.58 -7.54
CA LEU A 168 -10.39 2.72 -8.74
C LEU A 168 -9.43 1.54 -8.95
N PHE A 169 -9.23 0.66 -7.97
CA PHE A 169 -8.41 -0.55 -8.13
C PHE A 169 -9.29 -1.76 -8.49
N THR A 170 -8.70 -2.72 -9.18
CA THR A 170 -9.33 -3.99 -9.55
C THR A 170 -8.28 -5.06 -9.77
N VAL A 171 -8.69 -6.32 -9.68
CA VAL A 171 -7.83 -7.43 -10.08
C VAL A 171 -7.91 -7.69 -11.57
N ILE A 172 -6.73 -7.80 -12.18
CA ILE A 172 -6.51 -8.26 -13.55
C ILE A 172 -6.04 -9.72 -13.46
N LYS A 173 -6.68 -10.60 -14.24
CA LYS A 173 -6.34 -12.02 -14.35
C LYS A 173 -5.53 -12.21 -15.64
N LEU A 174 -4.36 -12.82 -15.55
CA LEU A 174 -3.50 -13.13 -16.67
C LEU A 174 -3.38 -14.65 -16.84
N GLY A 175 -3.45 -15.11 -18.08
CA GLY A 175 -3.45 -16.51 -18.48
C GLY A 175 -4.83 -17.00 -18.92
N ASP A 176 -4.86 -17.79 -20.00
CA ASP A 176 -6.07 -18.45 -20.53
C ASP A 176 -6.46 -19.73 -19.73
N ASP A 177 -5.70 -20.07 -18.69
CA ASP A 177 -5.93 -21.25 -17.87
C ASP A 177 -7.10 -21.06 -16.90
N ASN A 178 -7.88 -22.13 -16.67
CA ASN A 178 -8.86 -22.22 -15.60
C ASN A 178 -8.34 -23.19 -14.52
N PRO A 179 -7.82 -22.72 -13.36
CA PRO A 179 -7.77 -21.34 -12.87
C PRO A 179 -6.60 -20.50 -13.46
N PRO A 180 -6.73 -19.16 -13.47
CA PRO A 180 -5.75 -18.26 -14.07
C PRO A 180 -4.39 -18.32 -13.37
N THR A 181 -3.33 -18.22 -14.16
CA THR A 181 -1.94 -18.44 -13.74
C THR A 181 -1.42 -17.32 -12.82
N SER A 182 -1.83 -16.07 -13.05
CA SER A 182 -1.41 -14.91 -12.26
C SER A 182 -2.52 -13.86 -12.06
N MET A 183 -2.59 -13.28 -10.85
CA MET A 183 -3.54 -12.22 -10.49
C MET A 183 -2.81 -11.00 -9.93
N TYR A 184 -3.09 -9.82 -10.47
CA TYR A 184 -2.47 -8.55 -10.06
C TYR A 184 -3.52 -7.52 -9.66
N CYS A 185 -3.25 -6.77 -8.60
CA CYS A 185 -4.08 -5.65 -8.12
C CYS A 185 -3.59 -4.34 -8.72
N LEU A 186 -4.31 -3.79 -9.71
CA LEU A 186 -3.90 -2.61 -10.47
C LEU A 186 -5.05 -1.59 -10.60
N LEU A 187 -4.73 -0.39 -11.07
CA LEU A 187 -5.74 0.62 -11.39
C LEU A 187 -6.67 0.11 -12.51
N ARG A 188 -7.97 0.34 -12.35
CA ARG A 188 -9.05 0.00 -13.28
C ARG A 188 -8.84 0.54 -14.68
N TYR A 189 -8.11 1.65 -14.79
CA TYR A 189 -7.69 2.20 -16.07
C TYR A 189 -7.04 1.15 -16.99
N PHE A 190 -6.29 0.20 -16.42
CA PHE A 190 -5.63 -0.87 -17.17
C PHE A 190 -6.54 -2.07 -17.51
N LYS A 191 -7.69 -2.22 -16.83
CA LYS A 191 -8.64 -3.33 -17.08
C LYS A 191 -9.40 -3.20 -18.40
N GLY A 192 -9.51 -1.98 -18.93
CA GLY A 192 -10.33 -1.69 -20.11
C GLY A 192 -9.85 -2.32 -21.42
N ASP A 193 -8.68 -2.95 -21.47
CA ASP A 193 -8.15 -3.54 -22.70
C ASP A 193 -7.28 -4.78 -22.41
N SER A 194 -7.91 -5.82 -21.87
CA SER A 194 -7.25 -7.06 -21.46
C SER A 194 -6.51 -7.78 -22.60
N HIS A 195 -6.84 -7.49 -23.86
CA HIS A 195 -6.21 -8.13 -25.02
C HIS A 195 -4.86 -7.49 -25.42
N ASN A 196 -4.57 -6.26 -24.94
CA ASN A 196 -3.41 -5.46 -25.36
C ASN A 196 -2.56 -4.94 -24.18
N THR A 197 -2.76 -5.47 -22.98
CA THR A 197 -1.97 -5.09 -21.79
C THR A 197 -0.86 -6.11 -21.55
N SER A 198 0.39 -5.69 -21.71
CA SER A 198 1.57 -6.48 -21.35
C SER A 198 2.05 -6.10 -19.95
N ILE A 199 2.32 -7.12 -19.12
CA ILE A 199 2.96 -6.95 -17.81
C ILE A 199 4.34 -7.60 -17.89
N THR A 200 5.38 -6.80 -17.84
CA THR A 200 6.78 -7.27 -17.79
C THR A 200 7.29 -7.08 -16.37
N GLN A 201 7.73 -8.18 -15.75
CA GLN A 201 8.29 -8.16 -14.41
C GLN A 201 9.81 -8.33 -14.51
N ASN A 202 10.54 -7.23 -14.31
CA ASN A 202 11.98 -7.27 -14.10
C ASN A 202 12.27 -7.42 -12.60
N THR A 203 13.47 -7.88 -12.24
CA THR A 203 13.89 -8.18 -10.85
C THR A 203 13.76 -6.97 -9.89
N SER A 204 13.61 -5.75 -10.41
CA SER A 204 13.44 -4.52 -9.63
C SER A 204 12.15 -3.72 -9.93
N HIS A 205 11.43 -3.98 -11.03
CA HIS A 205 10.26 -3.17 -11.42
C HIS A 205 9.16 -4.00 -12.12
N LEU A 206 7.91 -3.59 -11.89
CA LEU A 206 6.73 -4.05 -12.59
C LEU A 206 6.38 -3.02 -13.67
N GLU A 207 6.59 -3.36 -14.94
CA GLU A 207 6.25 -2.51 -16.09
C GLU A 207 4.91 -2.97 -16.68
N VAL A 208 3.95 -2.06 -16.77
CA VAL A 208 2.61 -2.33 -17.32
C VAL A 208 2.39 -1.42 -18.52
N THR A 209 2.40 -2.00 -19.72
CA THR A 209 2.21 -1.27 -20.99
C THR A 209 0.86 -1.62 -21.60
N ASN A 210 0.10 -0.61 -22.02
CA ASN A 210 -1.18 -0.82 -22.71
C ASN A 210 -1.08 -0.29 -24.15
N HIS A 211 -1.11 -1.20 -25.13
CA HIS A 211 -0.83 -0.88 -26.53
C HIS A 211 -1.94 -0.07 -27.24
N SER A 212 -3.21 -0.10 -26.78
CA SER A 212 -4.28 0.66 -27.47
C SER A 212 -4.34 2.14 -27.16
N LYS A 213 -3.76 2.59 -26.03
CA LYS A 213 -3.66 4.01 -25.69
C LYS A 213 -2.33 4.65 -26.04
N SER A 214 -1.31 3.86 -26.30
CA SER A 214 -0.04 4.36 -26.87
C SER A 214 -0.29 5.11 -28.18
N SER A 215 -1.23 4.66 -29.02
CA SER A 215 -1.60 5.34 -30.27
C SER A 215 -2.35 6.67 -30.09
N SER A 216 -3.00 6.92 -28.94
CA SER A 216 -3.65 8.20 -28.62
C SER A 216 -2.78 9.16 -27.79
N LEU A 217 -1.64 8.70 -27.27
CA LEU A 217 -0.72 9.46 -26.42
C LEU A 217 0.72 9.51 -26.98
N LEU A 218 0.94 9.09 -28.23
CA LEU A 218 2.19 9.25 -28.99
C LEU A 218 2.44 10.72 -29.43
N ASN A 219 2.12 11.68 -28.56
CA ASN A 219 2.62 13.05 -28.66
C ASN A 219 3.13 13.60 -27.32
N ASN A 220 3.15 12.79 -26.25
CA ASN A 220 3.90 13.14 -25.05
C ASN A 220 4.32 11.86 -24.32
N THR A 221 5.61 11.57 -24.35
CA THR A 221 6.26 10.49 -23.59
C THR A 221 6.18 10.80 -22.09
N ASP A 222 5.21 10.22 -21.41
CA ASP A 222 5.27 10.01 -19.96
C ASP A 222 5.41 8.52 -19.67
N HIS A 223 6.66 8.08 -19.51
CA HIS A 223 7.03 6.81 -18.90
C HIS A 223 6.57 6.84 -17.44
N LEU A 224 5.43 6.22 -17.14
CA LEU A 224 5.03 6.00 -15.74
C LEU A 224 5.69 4.71 -15.25
N VAL A 225 6.92 4.86 -14.76
CA VAL A 225 7.53 3.90 -13.83
C VAL A 225 6.64 3.92 -12.59
N MET A 226 5.75 2.93 -12.45
CA MET A 226 5.26 2.58 -11.12
C MET A 226 6.45 1.95 -10.42
N ASP A 227 7.15 2.76 -9.63
CA ASP A 227 7.99 2.21 -8.59
C ASP A 227 7.15 1.17 -7.85
N SER A 228 7.61 -0.07 -7.89
CA SER A 228 7.35 -0.98 -6.79
C SER A 228 7.59 -0.17 -5.51
N PRO A 229 6.81 -0.30 -4.42
CA PRO A 229 7.33 0.13 -3.13
C PRO A 229 8.56 -0.73 -2.85
N THR A 230 9.69 -0.34 -3.42
CA THR A 230 11.03 -0.58 -2.92
C THR A 230 10.97 -0.10 -1.49
N GLN A 231 10.93 -1.07 -0.58
CA GLN A 231 12.10 -1.36 0.23
C GLN A 231 12.49 -0.10 1.01
N ILE A 232 11.81 0.10 2.14
CA ILE A 232 12.52 0.53 3.34
C ILE A 232 13.12 -0.74 3.95
#